data_AF-A0AAN7Q9Q3-F1
#
_entry.id   AF-A0AAN7Q9Q3-F1
#
_cell.length_a   1.000
_cell.length_b   1.000
_cell.length_c   1.000
_cell.angle_alpha   90.00
_cell.angle_beta   90.00
_cell.angle_gamma   90.00
#
_symmetry.space_group_name_H-M   'P 1'
#
loop_
_entity.id
_entity.type
_entity.pdbx_description
1 polymer ?
#
loop_
_entity_poly.entity_id
_entity_poly.type
_entity_poly.pdbx_seq_one_letter_code
_entity_poly.pdbx_strand_id
1 'polypeptide(L)'
;MEIHKRKLSKNFTELDMLVLIDLAIKYSHIIENKKKTDAVTWREKSACWERISQQFQALTSSERTGPVLRSKYVTVKASIKSKSSKNKLENFKTSGGVAVIEVFTEYEKKLLPYLTLSVDSLSDDFSSDSGLPDTDKILLGQMQTTIAAVAEQVVILNNKMDALLNSSQNCYDSNSASEFSLLGHLPLQTTDDFDSFEQKLQDDNFCNKVIQVLVSVGGNDLRSCVADMMRRLMSDSLGEMFSYSGKTINDTKKLPFSKHKLCRSVHVAARKLFKDATDDKIKGLTCNWLQQAKTRRTGRDKRHENQSVTMTP
;
A
#
# COMPACT_ATOMS: atom_id res chain seq x y z
N MET A 1 -39.93 26.00 4.84
CA MET A 1 -39.00 24.86 4.82
C MET A 1 -39.51 23.86 3.80
N GLU A 2 -38.97 23.86 2.58
CA GLU A 2 -39.31 22.86 1.58
C GLU A 2 -38.82 21.48 2.04
N ILE A 3 -39.76 20.56 2.24
CA ILE A 3 -39.46 19.16 2.50
C ILE A 3 -39.08 18.54 1.16
N HIS A 4 -37.78 18.44 0.88
CA HIS A 4 -37.30 17.65 -0.27
C HIS A 4 -37.71 16.19 -0.09
N LYS A 5 -38.80 15.78 -0.77
CA LYS A 5 -39.16 14.37 -0.90
C LYS A 5 -38.01 13.65 -1.60
N ARG A 6 -37.38 12.69 -0.91
CA ARG A 6 -36.34 11.84 -1.49
C ARG A 6 -36.92 11.12 -2.71
N LYS A 7 -36.28 11.25 -3.88
CA LYS A 7 -36.60 10.41 -5.05
C LYS A 7 -36.47 8.94 -4.62
N LEU A 8 -37.55 8.18 -4.69
CA LEU A 8 -37.53 6.72 -4.52
C LEU A 8 -36.62 6.13 -5.58
N SER A 9 -35.54 5.49 -5.14
CA SER A 9 -34.61 4.83 -6.05
C SER A 9 -35.29 3.60 -6.66
N LYS A 10 -35.13 3.38 -7.97
CA LYS A 10 -35.65 2.19 -8.67
C LYS A 10 -35.22 0.90 -7.94
N ASN A 11 -35.99 -0.20 -8.01
CA ASN A 11 -35.54 -1.48 -7.47
C ASN A 11 -34.36 -2.04 -8.28
N PHE A 12 -33.55 -2.91 -7.68
CA PHE A 12 -32.52 -3.67 -8.39
C PHE A 12 -33.20 -4.74 -9.24
N THR A 13 -32.96 -4.71 -10.55
CA THR A 13 -33.38 -5.76 -11.47
C THR A 13 -32.46 -6.98 -11.35
N GLU A 14 -32.85 -8.11 -11.94
CA GLU A 14 -31.99 -9.30 -11.95
C GLU A 14 -30.68 -9.06 -12.71
N LEU A 15 -30.73 -8.31 -13.81
CA LEU A 15 -29.55 -7.87 -14.55
C LEU A 15 -28.62 -7.01 -13.67
N ASP A 16 -29.19 -6.08 -12.91
CA ASP A 16 -28.43 -5.27 -11.94
C ASP A 16 -27.73 -6.17 -10.91
N MET A 17 -28.41 -7.20 -10.43
CA MET A 17 -27.83 -8.13 -9.46
C MET A 17 -26.66 -8.91 -10.07
N LEU A 18 -26.81 -9.43 -11.29
CA LEU A 18 -25.74 -10.16 -11.99
C LEU A 18 -24.50 -9.28 -12.21
N VAL A 19 -24.70 -8.06 -12.71
CA VAL A 19 -23.61 -7.10 -12.93
C VAL A 19 -22.93 -6.72 -11.61
N LEU A 20 -23.71 -6.48 -10.55
CA LEU A 20 -23.17 -6.18 -9.22
C LEU A 20 -22.30 -7.33 -8.70
N ILE A 21 -22.77 -8.58 -8.81
CA ILE A 21 -22.02 -9.76 -8.36
C ILE A 21 -20.73 -9.94 -9.17
N ASP A 22 -20.77 -9.75 -10.49
CA ASP A 22 -19.58 -9.88 -11.35
C ASP A 22 -18.50 -8.86 -11.03
N LEU A 23 -18.90 -7.61 -10.84
CA LEU A 23 -17.99 -6.55 -10.40
C LEU A 23 -17.45 -6.83 -9.00
N ALA A 24 -18.29 -7.31 -8.07
CA ALA A 24 -17.85 -7.64 -6.72
C ALA A 24 -16.84 -8.80 -6.69
N ILE A 25 -17.06 -9.85 -7.49
CA ILE A 25 -16.13 -10.97 -7.64
C ILE A 25 -14.80 -10.49 -8.23
N LYS A 26 -14.84 -9.69 -9.31
CA LYS A 26 -13.66 -9.10 -9.96
C LYS A 26 -12.78 -8.31 -8.98
N TYR A 27 -13.40 -7.58 -8.05
CA TYR A 27 -12.70 -6.76 -7.06
C TYR A 27 -12.62 -7.39 -5.66
N SER A 28 -12.90 -8.69 -5.54
CA SER A 28 -12.96 -9.44 -4.26
C SER A 28 -11.71 -9.27 -3.41
N HIS A 29 -10.52 -9.31 -4.02
CA HIS A 29 -9.23 -9.10 -3.37
C HIS A 29 -9.09 -7.76 -2.61
N ILE A 30 -9.85 -6.73 -3.01
CA ILE A 30 -9.87 -5.42 -2.34
C ILE A 30 -11.02 -5.36 -1.33
N ILE A 31 -12.24 -5.76 -1.75
CA ILE A 31 -13.45 -5.56 -0.92
C ILE A 31 -13.58 -6.57 0.23
N GLU A 32 -13.05 -7.80 0.08
CA GLU A 32 -13.12 -8.88 1.09
C GLU A 32 -11.87 -9.00 1.97
N ASN A 33 -10.82 -8.19 1.75
CA ASN A 33 -9.58 -8.30 2.52
C ASN A 33 -9.85 -8.19 4.04
N LYS A 34 -9.76 -9.32 4.75
CA LYS A 34 -10.18 -9.49 6.15
C LYS A 34 -9.05 -9.22 7.15
N LYS A 35 -7.80 -9.09 6.68
CA LYS A 35 -6.60 -9.07 7.53
C LYS A 35 -6.18 -7.68 8.03
N LYS A 36 -6.72 -6.58 7.46
CA LYS A 36 -6.33 -5.20 7.83
C LYS A 36 -7.57 -4.32 8.04
N THR A 37 -7.60 -3.61 9.17
CA THR A 37 -8.69 -2.69 9.58
C THR A 37 -8.16 -1.27 9.78
N ASP A 38 -7.13 -0.87 9.03
CA ASP A 38 -6.59 0.49 9.07
C ASP A 38 -7.42 1.47 8.21
N ALA A 39 -7.25 2.77 8.47
CA ALA A 39 -7.97 3.83 7.76
C ALA A 39 -7.66 3.85 6.24
N VAL A 40 -6.48 3.36 5.84
CA VAL A 40 -6.07 3.26 4.43
C VAL A 40 -6.90 2.20 3.72
N THR A 41 -7.08 1.04 4.33
CA THR A 41 -7.90 -0.07 3.86
C THR A 41 -9.37 0.35 3.73
N TRP A 42 -9.89 1.13 4.69
CA TRP A 42 -11.24 1.70 4.58
C TRP A 42 -11.37 2.66 3.39
N ARG A 43 -10.37 3.52 3.18
CA ARG A 43 -10.34 4.47 2.05
C ARG A 43 -10.21 3.73 0.72
N GLU A 44 -9.38 2.70 0.63
CA GLU A 44 -9.22 1.84 -0.55
C GLU A 44 -10.49 1.07 -0.89
N LYS A 45 -11.14 0.46 0.11
CA LYS A 45 -12.44 -0.20 -0.06
C LYS A 45 -13.50 0.79 -0.52
N SER A 46 -13.56 1.98 0.08
CA SER A 46 -14.49 3.04 -0.32
C SER A 46 -14.25 3.45 -1.78
N ALA A 47 -13.01 3.75 -2.14
CA ALA A 47 -12.64 4.10 -3.52
C ALA A 47 -12.91 2.96 -4.51
N CYS A 48 -12.74 1.70 -4.09
CA CYS A 48 -13.10 0.54 -4.90
C CYS A 48 -14.61 0.46 -5.15
N TRP A 49 -15.43 0.69 -4.13
CA TRP A 49 -16.89 0.75 -4.29
C TRP A 49 -17.34 1.90 -5.19
N GLU A 50 -16.65 3.05 -5.19
CA GLU A 50 -16.91 4.11 -6.16
C GLU A 50 -16.54 3.72 -7.60
N ARG A 51 -15.44 2.97 -7.79
CA ARG A 51 -15.10 2.40 -9.12
C ARG A 51 -16.12 1.37 -9.59
N ILE A 52 -16.61 0.53 -8.67
CA ILE A 52 -17.68 -0.44 -8.96
C ILE A 52 -18.94 0.32 -9.37
N SER A 53 -19.30 1.40 -8.67
CA SER A 53 -20.41 2.29 -9.00
C SER A 53 -20.31 2.85 -10.42
N GLN A 54 -19.14 3.37 -10.81
CA GLN A 54 -18.92 3.89 -12.16
C GLN A 54 -19.07 2.82 -13.25
N GLN A 55 -18.48 1.63 -13.05
CA GLN A 55 -18.64 0.51 -14.00
C GLN A 55 -20.07 -0.01 -14.05
N PHE A 56 -20.73 -0.06 -12.90
CA PHE A 56 -22.12 -0.47 -12.79
C PHE A 56 -23.01 0.49 -13.60
N GLN A 57 -22.86 1.80 -13.42
CA GLN A 57 -23.59 2.81 -14.18
C GLN A 57 -23.36 2.67 -15.69
N ALA A 58 -22.12 2.40 -16.12
CA ALA A 58 -21.79 2.20 -17.53
C ALA A 58 -22.47 0.96 -18.13
N LEU A 59 -22.72 -0.08 -17.34
CA LEU A 59 -23.27 -1.36 -17.80
C LEU A 59 -24.80 -1.44 -17.68
N THR A 60 -25.41 -0.80 -16.67
CA THR A 60 -26.85 -0.93 -16.38
C THR A 60 -27.63 0.35 -16.64
N SER A 61 -26.95 1.46 -16.95
CA SER A 61 -27.54 2.81 -17.03
C SER A 61 -28.25 3.26 -15.74
N SER A 62 -28.04 2.56 -14.61
CA SER A 62 -28.59 2.92 -13.30
C SER A 62 -27.53 3.59 -12.43
N GLU A 63 -27.82 4.81 -12.00
CA GLU A 63 -26.94 5.56 -11.09
C GLU A 63 -27.11 5.05 -9.66
N ARG A 64 -26.11 4.34 -9.15
CA ARG A 64 -26.05 3.83 -7.77
C ARG A 64 -24.71 4.15 -7.17
N THR A 65 -24.73 4.78 -6.00
CA THR A 65 -23.48 5.10 -5.30
C THR A 65 -22.82 3.85 -4.73
N GLY A 66 -21.50 3.90 -4.55
CA GLY A 66 -20.72 2.80 -3.96
C GLY A 66 -21.29 2.26 -2.64
N PRO A 67 -21.72 3.10 -1.68
CA PRO A 67 -22.34 2.64 -0.44
C PRO A 67 -23.63 1.82 -0.63
N VAL A 68 -24.46 2.17 -1.62
CA VAL A 68 -25.71 1.46 -1.91
C VAL A 68 -25.41 0.08 -2.49
N LEU A 69 -24.47 -0.01 -3.43
CA LEU A 69 -24.03 -1.27 -4.02
C LEU A 69 -23.37 -2.18 -2.98
N ARG A 70 -22.53 -1.62 -2.11
CA ARG A 70 -21.92 -2.33 -0.97
C ARG A 70 -22.99 -2.92 -0.06
N SER A 71 -23.97 -2.11 0.34
CA SER A 71 -25.05 -2.54 1.23
C SER A 71 -25.81 -3.71 0.62
N LYS A 72 -26.18 -3.58 -0.66
CA LYS A 72 -26.88 -4.64 -1.40
C LYS A 72 -26.07 -5.93 -1.48
N TYR A 73 -24.78 -5.83 -1.79
CA TYR A 73 -23.86 -6.97 -1.83
C TYR A 73 -23.75 -7.68 -0.47
N VAL A 74 -23.64 -6.93 0.63
CA VAL A 74 -23.62 -7.52 1.99
C VAL A 74 -24.93 -8.24 2.31
N THR A 75 -26.07 -7.69 1.92
CA THR A 75 -27.38 -8.36 2.08
C THR A 75 -27.44 -9.68 1.31
N VAL A 76 -26.92 -9.72 0.08
CA VAL A 76 -26.86 -10.96 -0.71
C VAL A 76 -25.98 -12.00 -0.02
N LYS A 77 -24.79 -11.62 0.47
CA LYS A 77 -23.93 -12.54 1.25
C LYS A 77 -24.63 -13.12 2.46
N ALA A 78 -25.35 -12.27 3.21
CA ALA A 78 -26.10 -12.71 4.39
C ALA A 78 -27.23 -13.68 4.02
N SER A 79 -27.95 -13.41 2.92
CA SER A 79 -29.00 -14.28 2.40
C SER A 79 -28.45 -15.65 1.99
N ILE A 80 -27.33 -15.69 1.24
CA ILE A 80 -26.68 -16.95 0.84
C ILE A 80 -26.28 -17.78 2.06
N LYS A 81 -25.68 -17.16 3.08
CA LYS A 81 -25.32 -17.84 4.33
C LYS A 81 -26.54 -18.41 5.03
N SER A 82 -27.63 -17.64 5.12
CA SER A 82 -28.89 -18.08 5.73
C SER A 82 -29.50 -19.28 4.98
N LYS A 83 -29.61 -19.19 3.64
CA LYS A 83 -30.07 -20.29 2.76
C LYS A 83 -29.23 -21.55 2.95
N SER A 84 -27.91 -21.40 2.93
CA SER A 84 -26.97 -22.52 3.10
C SER A 84 -27.14 -23.21 4.46
N SER A 85 -27.30 -22.44 5.54
CA SER A 85 -27.53 -23.01 6.87
C SER A 85 -28.88 -23.74 6.98
N LYS A 86 -29.95 -23.19 6.40
CA LYS A 86 -31.27 -23.85 6.37
C LYS A 86 -31.22 -25.14 5.55
N ASN A 87 -30.64 -25.10 4.36
CA ASN A 87 -30.51 -26.27 3.49
C ASN A 87 -29.66 -27.38 4.15
N LYS A 88 -28.59 -27.01 4.89
CA LYS A 88 -27.84 -27.96 5.72
C LYS A 88 -28.73 -28.58 6.80
N LEU A 89 -29.50 -27.78 7.53
CA LEU A 89 -30.38 -28.26 8.60
C LEU A 89 -31.47 -29.20 8.09
N GLU A 90 -32.06 -28.92 6.93
CA GLU A 90 -33.04 -29.82 6.30
C GLU A 90 -32.41 -31.17 5.91
N ASN A 91 -31.15 -31.19 5.45
CA ASN A 91 -30.44 -32.43 5.13
C ASN A 91 -30.18 -33.32 6.35
N PHE A 92 -30.14 -32.77 7.57
CA PHE A 92 -29.96 -33.53 8.82
C PHE A 92 -31.28 -34.02 9.45
N LYS A 93 -32.44 -33.70 8.87
CA LYS A 93 -33.73 -34.21 9.36
C LYS A 93 -33.98 -35.62 8.84
N THR A 94 -33.63 -36.63 9.63
CA THR A 94 -33.81 -38.06 9.31
C THR A 94 -35.25 -38.58 9.50
N SER A 95 -36.26 -37.69 9.62
CA SER A 95 -37.64 -38.07 9.91
C SER A 95 -38.52 -38.09 8.65
N GLY A 96 -38.14 -38.84 7.62
CA GLY A 96 -39.02 -39.29 6.51
C GLY A 96 -39.83 -38.25 5.72
N GLY A 97 -39.62 -36.95 5.90
CA GLY A 97 -40.31 -35.87 5.19
C GLY A 97 -39.51 -35.37 3.99
N VAL A 98 -40.20 -34.87 2.97
CA VAL A 98 -39.56 -34.24 1.80
C VAL A 98 -38.81 -32.98 2.27
N ALA A 99 -37.49 -32.96 2.12
CA ALA A 99 -36.67 -31.80 2.45
C ALA A 99 -37.07 -30.61 1.57
N VAL A 100 -37.44 -29.48 2.18
CA VAL A 100 -37.77 -28.24 1.46
C VAL A 100 -36.51 -27.38 1.35
N ILE A 101 -35.82 -27.51 0.23
CA ILE A 101 -34.57 -26.79 -0.04
C ILE A 101 -34.88 -25.40 -0.61
N GLU A 102 -34.34 -24.34 -0.02
CA GLU A 102 -34.41 -23.00 -0.60
C GLU A 102 -33.49 -22.92 -1.83
N VAL A 103 -34.08 -22.65 -3.00
CA VAL A 103 -33.36 -22.54 -4.28
C VAL A 103 -32.60 -21.20 -4.32
N PHE A 104 -31.35 -21.28 -4.77
CA PHE A 104 -30.52 -20.10 -5.04
C PHE A 104 -30.88 -19.47 -6.39
N THR A 105 -30.93 -18.15 -6.45
CA THR A 105 -31.06 -17.41 -7.71
C THR A 105 -29.77 -17.51 -8.53
N GLU A 106 -29.80 -17.14 -9.82
CA GLU A 106 -28.62 -17.23 -10.70
C GLU A 106 -27.43 -16.39 -10.20
N TYR A 107 -27.68 -15.16 -9.73
CA TYR A 107 -26.63 -14.32 -9.16
C TYR A 107 -26.11 -14.83 -7.81
N GLU A 108 -26.94 -15.55 -7.03
CA GLU A 108 -26.52 -16.18 -5.77
C GLU A 108 -25.63 -17.40 -6.03
N LYS A 109 -26.00 -18.26 -7.00
CA LYS A 109 -25.18 -19.39 -7.44
C LYS A 109 -23.78 -18.94 -7.85
N LYS A 110 -23.68 -17.79 -8.52
CA LYS A 110 -22.41 -17.22 -8.98
C LYS A 110 -21.49 -16.79 -7.82
N LEU A 111 -22.07 -16.27 -6.74
CA LEU A 111 -21.32 -15.82 -5.56
C LEU A 111 -21.01 -16.97 -4.57
N LEU A 112 -21.82 -18.03 -4.56
CA LEU A 112 -21.75 -19.13 -3.59
C LEU A 112 -20.35 -19.75 -3.44
N PRO A 113 -19.61 -20.10 -4.51
CA PRO A 113 -18.27 -20.73 -4.40
C PRO A 113 -17.25 -19.84 -3.69
N TYR A 114 -17.34 -18.52 -3.89
CA TYR A 114 -16.42 -17.54 -3.30
C TYR A 114 -16.64 -17.36 -1.79
N LEU A 115 -17.81 -17.74 -1.28
CA LEU A 115 -18.13 -17.69 0.16
C LEU A 115 -17.80 -19.00 0.89
N THR A 116 -17.80 -20.13 0.17
CA THR A 116 -17.54 -21.47 0.72
C THR A 116 -16.05 -21.75 0.92
N LEU A 117 -15.17 -21.13 0.12
CA LEU A 117 -13.71 -21.21 0.28
C LEU A 117 -13.15 -20.54 1.56
N SER A 118 -14.00 -19.92 2.39
CA SER A 118 -13.57 -19.16 3.58
C SER A 118 -14.01 -19.77 4.93
N VAL A 119 -14.54 -21.00 4.96
CA VAL A 119 -14.91 -21.72 6.19
C VAL A 119 -14.42 -23.17 6.10
N ASP A 120 -13.69 -23.59 7.13
CA ASP A 120 -13.08 -24.91 7.32
C ASP A 120 -13.95 -26.06 6.79
N SER A 121 -13.36 -26.83 5.87
CA SER A 121 -13.84 -28.16 5.54
C SER A 121 -13.19 -29.14 6.51
N LEU A 122 -13.89 -29.46 7.59
CA LEU A 122 -13.69 -30.71 8.33
C LEU A 122 -14.98 -31.51 8.23
N SER A 123 -15.01 -32.41 7.26
CA SER A 123 -15.87 -33.59 7.27
C SER A 123 -15.02 -34.74 6.78
N ASP A 124 -14.34 -35.39 7.72
CA ASP A 124 -13.83 -36.75 7.55
C ASP A 124 -15.03 -37.69 7.72
N ASP A 125 -15.58 -38.16 6.60
CA ASP A 125 -16.56 -39.25 6.61
C ASP A 125 -15.80 -40.58 6.59
N PHE A 126 -16.03 -41.37 7.64
CA PHE A 126 -15.54 -42.74 7.79
C PHE A 126 -16.20 -43.68 6.77
N SER A 127 -15.34 -44.35 5.99
CA SER A 127 -15.37 -45.78 5.61
C SER A 127 -16.68 -46.40 5.10
N SER A 128 -16.72 -46.70 3.80
CA SER A 128 -17.34 -47.94 3.32
C SER A 128 -16.54 -48.56 2.19
N ASP A 129 -16.01 -49.73 2.55
CA ASP A 129 -15.29 -50.72 1.77
C ASP A 129 -16.13 -51.20 0.58
N SER A 130 -15.56 -51.09 -0.63
CA SER A 130 -15.92 -51.97 -1.74
C SER A 130 -14.69 -52.12 -2.64
N GLY A 131 -14.28 -53.37 -2.88
CA GLY A 131 -13.09 -53.70 -3.67
C GLY A 131 -13.18 -53.20 -5.10
N LEU A 132 -12.26 -52.32 -5.50
CA LEU A 132 -12.10 -51.86 -6.88
C LEU A 132 -11.12 -52.77 -7.67
N PRO A 133 -11.40 -53.03 -8.96
CA PRO A 133 -10.58 -53.87 -9.84
C PRO A 133 -9.19 -53.26 -10.11
N ASP A 134 -8.19 -54.11 -10.40
CA ASP A 134 -6.76 -53.77 -10.38
C ASP A 134 -6.32 -52.64 -11.34
N THR A 135 -7.13 -52.26 -12.32
CA THR A 135 -6.88 -51.09 -13.18
C THR A 135 -7.01 -49.77 -12.42
N ASP A 136 -7.90 -49.70 -11.43
CA ASP A 136 -8.14 -48.48 -10.65
C ASP A 136 -7.05 -48.26 -9.60
N LYS A 137 -6.38 -49.32 -9.14
CA LYS A 137 -5.21 -49.21 -8.25
C LYS A 137 -3.99 -48.62 -8.96
N ILE A 138 -3.78 -48.96 -10.24
CA ILE A 138 -2.70 -48.39 -11.05
C ILE A 138 -2.96 -46.90 -11.30
N LEU A 139 -4.21 -46.54 -11.65
CA LEU A 139 -4.62 -45.16 -11.83
C LEU A 139 -4.52 -44.36 -10.52
N LEU A 140 -4.96 -44.92 -9.40
CA LEU A 140 -4.81 -44.32 -8.07
C LEU A 140 -3.34 -44.11 -7.71
N GLY A 141 -2.46 -45.07 -7.99
CA GLY A 141 -1.01 -44.93 -7.76
C GLY A 141 -0.38 -43.80 -8.59
N GLN A 142 -0.79 -43.67 -9.86
CA GLN A 142 -0.36 -42.56 -10.73
C GLN A 142 -0.88 -41.21 -10.24
N MET A 143 -2.14 -41.16 -9.79
CA MET A 143 -2.71 -39.96 -9.18
C MET A 143 -2.00 -39.60 -7.87
N GLN A 144 -1.70 -40.57 -7.01
CA GLN A 144 -0.95 -40.36 -5.75
C GLN A 144 0.44 -39.77 -6.03
N THR A 145 1.13 -40.30 -7.04
CA THR A 145 2.47 -39.83 -7.45
C THR A 145 2.40 -38.40 -8.01
N THR A 146 1.37 -38.10 -8.80
CA THR A 146 1.16 -36.75 -9.37
C THR A 146 0.81 -35.74 -8.27
N ILE A 147 -0.02 -36.12 -7.30
CA ILE A 147 -0.37 -35.29 -6.13
C ILE A 147 0.87 -34.97 -5.30
N ALA A 148 1.75 -35.95 -5.07
CA ALA A 148 3.00 -35.74 -4.33
C ALA A 148 3.92 -34.74 -5.06
N ALA A 149 4.08 -34.88 -6.38
CA ALA A 149 4.88 -33.95 -7.19
C ALA A 149 4.32 -32.52 -7.20
N VAL A 150 2.99 -32.37 -7.27
CA VAL A 150 2.33 -31.06 -7.20
C VAL A 150 2.47 -30.44 -5.81
N ALA A 151 2.35 -31.24 -4.74
CA ALA A 151 2.54 -30.76 -3.37
C ALA A 151 3.96 -30.20 -3.16
N GLU A 152 4.99 -30.87 -3.70
CA GLU A 152 6.36 -30.37 -3.68
C GLU A 152 6.52 -29.03 -4.43
N GLN A 153 5.89 -28.92 -5.60
CA GLN A 153 5.89 -27.66 -6.34
C GLN A 153 5.18 -26.52 -5.58
N VAL A 154 4.10 -26.81 -4.85
CA VAL A 154 3.41 -25.82 -3.99
C VAL A 154 4.32 -25.36 -2.84
N VAL A 155 5.07 -26.26 -2.21
CA VAL A 155 6.04 -25.88 -1.17
C VAL A 155 7.14 -24.98 -1.75
N ILE A 156 7.67 -25.33 -2.93
CA ILE A 156 8.67 -24.50 -3.62
C ILE A 156 8.09 -23.13 -4.00
N LEU A 157 6.84 -23.08 -4.46
CA LEU A 157 6.13 -21.83 -4.76
C LEU A 157 5.90 -20.99 -3.51
N ASN A 158 5.54 -21.59 -2.38
CA ASN A 158 5.38 -20.89 -1.11
C ASN A 158 6.72 -20.31 -0.64
N ASN A 159 7.80 -21.08 -0.70
CA ASN A 159 9.13 -20.57 -0.35
C ASN A 159 9.58 -19.42 -1.27
N LYS A 160 9.28 -19.52 -2.58
CA LYS A 160 9.52 -18.42 -3.54
C LYS A 160 8.61 -17.21 -3.27
N MET A 161 7.35 -17.45 -2.89
CA MET A 161 6.39 -16.41 -2.50
C MET A 161 6.88 -15.68 -1.26
N ASP A 162 7.36 -16.39 -0.24
CA ASP A 162 7.91 -15.81 0.98
C ASP A 162 9.20 -15.02 0.69
N ALA A 163 10.06 -15.50 -0.19
CA ALA A 163 11.23 -14.74 -0.65
C ALA A 163 10.85 -13.45 -1.40
N LEU A 164 9.80 -13.50 -2.23
CA LEU A 164 9.26 -12.33 -2.92
C LEU A 164 8.58 -11.37 -1.96
N LEU A 165 7.81 -11.87 -0.98
CA LEU A 165 7.17 -11.09 0.07
C LEU A 165 8.21 -10.42 0.98
N ASN A 166 9.32 -11.08 1.32
CA ASN A 166 10.41 -10.48 2.09
C ASN A 166 11.21 -9.43 1.30
N SER A 167 11.39 -9.65 -0.02
CA SER A 167 11.98 -8.64 -0.92
C SER A 167 11.07 -7.41 -1.08
N SER A 168 9.78 -7.64 -0.95
CA SER A 168 8.67 -6.69 -1.05
C SER A 168 8.40 -5.92 0.26
N GLN A 169 8.59 -6.56 1.42
CA GLN A 169 8.45 -5.94 2.73
C GLN A 169 9.43 -4.77 2.93
N ASN A 170 10.57 -4.78 2.20
CA ASN A 170 11.55 -3.69 2.21
C ASN A 170 11.12 -2.45 1.39
N CYS A 171 10.05 -2.53 0.58
CA CYS A 171 9.62 -1.41 -0.27
C CYS A 171 8.20 -0.89 -0.01
N TYR A 172 7.46 -1.44 0.95
CA TYR A 172 6.15 -0.92 1.35
C TYR A 172 5.81 -1.31 2.77
N ASP A 173 6.30 -0.53 3.72
CA ASP A 173 5.74 -0.51 5.06
C ASP A 173 4.91 0.75 5.27
N SER A 174 3.75 0.54 5.89
CA SER A 174 2.59 1.42 5.95
C SER A 174 2.78 2.66 6.84
N ASN A 175 3.75 3.52 6.52
CA ASN A 175 4.11 4.70 7.30
C ASN A 175 3.64 6.04 6.72
N SER A 176 2.70 6.10 5.77
CA SER A 176 2.25 7.37 5.14
C SER A 176 1.85 8.48 6.16
N ALA A 177 1.34 8.12 7.34
CA ALA A 177 1.08 9.09 8.42
C ALA A 177 2.34 9.47 9.24
N SER A 178 3.31 8.56 9.39
CA SER A 178 4.60 8.80 10.04
C SER A 178 5.59 9.55 9.14
N GLU A 179 5.45 9.45 7.82
CA GLU A 179 6.30 10.09 6.82
C GLU A 179 6.12 11.62 6.83
N PHE A 180 4.89 12.08 7.08
CA PHE A 180 4.57 13.50 7.22
C PHE A 180 5.01 14.09 8.59
N SER A 181 4.98 13.28 9.65
CA SER A 181 5.46 13.69 10.97
C SER A 181 7.00 13.83 11.02
N LEU A 182 7.73 13.03 10.24
CA LEU A 182 9.20 13.15 10.10
C LEU A 182 9.63 14.48 9.48
N LEU A 183 8.80 15.03 8.59
CA LEU A 183 9.08 16.19 7.73
C LEU A 183 8.63 17.52 8.33
N GLY A 184 7.83 17.51 9.40
CA GLY A 184 7.21 18.72 9.96
C GLY A 184 8.20 19.79 10.42
N HIS A 185 9.47 19.43 10.62
CA HIS A 185 10.53 20.31 11.11
C HIS A 185 11.69 20.49 10.10
N LEU A 186 11.51 20.06 8.85
CA LEU A 186 12.47 20.27 7.78
C LEU A 186 12.06 21.45 6.89
N PRO A 187 13.01 22.26 6.37
CA PRO A 187 14.46 22.16 6.56
C PRO A 187 14.94 22.64 7.94
N LEU A 188 15.97 21.99 8.47
CA LEU A 188 16.64 22.35 9.74
C LEU A 188 17.25 23.74 9.66
N GLN A 189 17.09 24.55 10.72
CA GLN A 189 17.51 25.96 10.74
C GLN A 189 18.70 26.21 11.67
N THR A 190 18.79 25.48 12.77
CA THR A 190 19.78 25.68 13.83
C THR A 190 20.67 24.46 14.01
N THR A 191 21.82 24.65 14.67
CA THR A 191 22.72 23.56 15.05
C THR A 191 22.08 22.62 16.06
N ASP A 192 21.27 23.14 16.98
CA ASP A 192 20.62 22.33 18.03
C ASP A 192 19.55 21.40 17.44
N ASP A 193 18.78 21.89 16.46
CA ASP A 193 17.84 21.06 15.70
C ASP A 193 18.58 19.97 14.91
N PHE A 194 19.75 20.32 14.36
CA PHE A 194 20.59 19.39 13.62
C PHE A 194 21.13 18.28 14.52
N ASP A 195 21.67 18.61 15.69
CA ASP A 195 22.20 17.63 16.63
C ASP A 195 21.08 16.70 17.16
N SER A 196 19.91 17.27 17.45
CA SER A 196 18.72 16.50 17.83
C SER A 196 18.26 15.56 16.72
N PHE A 197 18.32 16.00 15.46
CA PHE A 197 17.97 15.18 14.30
C PHE A 197 19.00 14.07 14.06
N GLU A 198 20.28 14.39 14.21
CA GLU A 198 21.40 13.46 14.08
C GLU A 198 21.39 12.36 15.16
N GLN A 199 20.93 12.69 16.37
CA GLN A 199 20.69 11.71 17.42
C GLN A 199 19.57 10.75 17.03
N LYS A 200 18.48 11.24 16.42
CA LYS A 200 17.38 10.38 15.93
C LYS A 200 17.84 9.48 14.78
N LEU A 201 18.76 9.93 13.94
CA LEU A 201 19.41 9.11 12.89
C LEU A 201 20.25 7.96 13.42
N GLN A 202 20.48 7.86 14.74
CA GLN A 202 21.11 6.68 15.31
C GLN A 202 20.21 5.43 15.18
N ASP A 203 18.90 5.58 15.20
CA ASP A 203 17.94 4.51 14.92
C ASP A 203 17.88 4.17 13.42
N ASP A 204 18.11 2.90 13.09
CA ASP A 204 18.15 2.42 11.71
C ASP A 204 16.76 2.51 11.04
N ASN A 205 15.67 2.37 11.80
CA ASN A 205 14.32 2.53 11.26
C ASN A 205 14.08 3.98 10.84
N PHE A 206 14.40 4.94 11.72
CA PHE A 206 14.33 6.37 11.40
C PHE A 206 15.26 6.73 10.23
N CYS A 207 16.50 6.23 10.23
CA CYS A 207 17.46 6.45 9.15
C CYS A 207 16.91 5.97 7.79
N ASN A 208 16.34 4.77 7.74
CA ASN A 208 15.70 4.24 6.54
C ASN A 208 14.53 5.10 6.07
N LYS A 209 13.68 5.59 7.00
CA LYS A 209 12.60 6.53 6.66
C LYS A 209 13.14 7.84 6.05
N VAL A 210 14.19 8.42 6.62
CA VAL A 210 14.84 9.63 6.08
C VAL A 210 15.36 9.37 4.67
N ILE A 211 16.01 8.22 4.45
CA ILE A 211 16.50 7.85 3.11
C ILE A 211 15.34 7.74 2.12
N GLN A 212 14.20 7.14 2.49
CA GLN A 212 13.03 7.04 1.61
C GLN A 212 12.47 8.42 1.24
N VAL A 213 12.39 9.32 2.23
CA VAL A 213 11.99 10.71 1.98
C VAL A 213 12.97 11.43 1.04
N LEU A 214 14.27 11.21 1.18
CA LEU A 214 15.25 11.81 0.27
C LEU A 214 15.15 11.25 -1.15
N VAL A 215 14.91 9.94 -1.28
CA VAL A 215 14.66 9.30 -2.58
C VAL A 215 13.42 9.89 -3.26
N SER A 216 12.38 10.25 -2.51
CA SER A 216 11.15 10.84 -3.07
C SER A 216 11.29 12.30 -3.50
N VAL A 217 12.35 13.01 -3.08
CA VAL A 217 12.65 14.37 -3.59
C VAL A 217 12.98 14.32 -5.09
N GLY A 218 13.72 13.31 -5.54
CA GLY A 218 14.03 13.08 -6.95
C GLY A 218 14.92 14.16 -7.58
N GLY A 219 14.81 14.31 -8.91
CA GLY A 219 15.56 15.23 -9.75
C GLY A 219 15.86 14.61 -11.12
N ASN A 220 15.95 15.42 -12.18
CA ASN A 220 16.22 14.90 -13.53
C ASN A 220 17.67 14.43 -13.72
N ASP A 221 18.57 14.91 -12.88
CA ASP A 221 19.99 14.60 -12.92
C ASP A 221 20.58 14.62 -11.50
N LEU A 222 21.76 14.01 -11.35
CA LEU A 222 22.42 13.85 -10.04
C LEU A 222 22.72 15.19 -9.35
N ARG A 223 23.06 16.25 -10.10
CA ARG A 223 23.35 17.58 -9.53
C ARG A 223 22.09 18.18 -8.93
N SER A 224 20.99 18.18 -9.69
CA SER A 224 19.69 18.67 -9.22
C SER A 224 19.22 17.87 -8.02
N CYS A 225 19.29 16.53 -8.11
CA CYS A 225 18.90 15.62 -7.04
C CYS A 225 19.63 15.89 -5.71
N VAL A 226 20.96 15.98 -5.72
CA VAL A 226 21.73 16.26 -4.50
C VAL A 226 21.37 17.65 -3.96
N ALA A 227 21.22 18.65 -4.83
CA ALA A 227 20.87 20.00 -4.42
C ALA A 227 19.46 20.10 -3.83
N ASP A 228 18.49 19.36 -4.37
CA ASP A 228 17.11 19.29 -3.88
C ASP A 228 17.05 18.56 -2.53
N MET A 229 17.76 17.45 -2.38
CA MET A 229 17.91 16.73 -1.10
C MET A 229 18.48 17.65 -0.02
N MET A 230 19.57 18.36 -0.31
CA MET A 230 20.18 19.28 0.65
C MET A 230 19.23 20.42 1.05
N ARG A 231 18.50 21.00 0.08
CA ARG A 231 17.47 22.02 0.34
C ARG A 231 16.31 21.50 1.18
N ARG A 232 16.00 20.21 1.07
CA ARG A 232 14.97 19.58 1.91
C ARG A 232 15.46 19.33 3.34
N LEU A 233 16.76 19.10 3.53
CA LEU A 233 17.33 18.77 4.85
C LEU A 233 17.64 19.99 5.71
N MET A 234 18.25 21.02 5.14
CA MET A 234 18.73 22.16 5.92
C MET A 234 18.64 23.47 5.15
N SER A 235 18.50 24.56 5.90
CA SER A 235 18.50 25.89 5.35
C SER A 235 19.90 26.36 4.96
N ASP A 236 19.95 27.44 4.19
CA ASP A 236 21.22 28.06 3.80
C ASP A 236 21.96 28.68 5.01
N SER A 237 21.24 29.10 6.06
CA SER A 237 21.86 29.60 7.30
C SER A 237 22.57 28.48 8.03
N LEU A 238 21.94 27.32 8.18
CA LEU A 238 22.58 26.16 8.79
C LEU A 238 23.71 25.61 7.91
N GLY A 239 23.49 25.53 6.60
CA GLY A 239 24.49 25.07 5.64
C GLY A 239 25.78 25.89 5.66
N GLU A 240 25.71 27.19 5.97
CA GLU A 240 26.87 28.06 6.11
C GLU A 240 27.83 27.61 7.23
N MET A 241 27.29 26.97 8.28
CA MET A 241 28.04 26.47 9.45
C MET A 241 28.87 25.22 9.13
N PHE A 242 28.58 24.55 8.02
CA PHE A 242 29.23 23.29 7.63
C PHE A 242 30.19 23.46 6.46
N SER A 243 31.21 22.61 6.44
CA SER A 243 31.96 22.26 5.23
C SER A 243 32.02 20.75 5.11
N TYR A 244 32.31 20.21 3.93
CA TYR A 244 32.29 18.75 3.77
C TYR A 244 33.27 18.05 4.72
N SER A 245 34.52 18.51 4.81
CA SER A 245 35.55 17.90 5.66
C SER A 245 35.84 18.63 6.98
N GLY A 246 35.24 19.80 7.22
CA GLY A 246 35.51 20.60 8.42
C GLY A 246 36.83 21.38 8.39
N LYS A 247 37.39 21.62 7.19
CA LYS A 247 38.64 22.39 7.08
C LYS A 247 38.38 23.86 7.42
N THR A 248 39.21 24.44 8.27
CA THR A 248 39.22 25.89 8.52
C THR A 248 39.72 26.61 7.27
N ILE A 249 38.95 27.58 6.79
CA ILE A 249 39.34 28.49 5.71
C ILE A 249 39.15 29.90 6.25
N ASN A 250 40.19 30.74 6.15
CA ASN A 250 40.17 32.14 6.60
C ASN A 250 39.62 32.30 8.04
N ASP A 251 40.17 31.54 8.99
CA ASP A 251 39.81 31.53 10.42
C ASP A 251 38.34 31.18 10.76
N THR A 252 37.52 30.85 9.77
CA THR A 252 36.17 30.34 10.00
C THR A 252 36.20 28.83 10.23
N LYS A 253 35.96 28.41 11.47
CA LYS A 253 35.87 26.99 11.85
C LYS A 253 34.49 26.44 11.48
N LYS A 254 34.41 25.71 10.37
CA LYS A 254 33.18 25.03 9.93
C LYS A 254 33.15 23.58 10.39
N LEU A 255 31.96 23.07 10.72
CA LEU A 255 31.77 21.69 11.16
C LEU A 255 31.92 20.70 9.99
N PRO A 256 32.48 19.49 10.21
CA PRO A 256 32.66 18.47 9.17
C PRO A 256 31.38 17.70 8.86
N PHE A 257 30.67 18.04 7.78
CA PHE A 257 29.43 17.37 7.40
C PHE A 257 29.63 15.87 7.10
N SER A 258 30.78 15.48 6.52
CA SER A 258 31.11 14.09 6.19
C SER A 258 31.10 13.12 7.37
N LYS A 259 31.22 13.61 8.61
CA LYS A 259 31.19 12.77 9.81
C LYS A 259 29.78 12.40 10.28
N HIS A 260 28.75 13.05 9.72
CA HIS A 260 27.37 12.87 10.15
C HIS A 260 26.68 11.77 9.33
N LYS A 261 25.87 10.94 9.99
CA LYS A 261 24.94 9.99 9.38
C LYS A 261 24.04 10.67 8.37
N LEU A 262 23.65 11.92 8.58
CA LEU A 262 22.86 12.66 7.59
C LEU A 262 23.57 12.75 6.22
N CYS A 263 24.89 12.96 6.19
CA CYS A 263 25.68 12.94 4.96
C CYS A 263 25.65 11.56 4.30
N ARG A 264 25.76 10.49 5.10
CA ARG A 264 25.65 9.11 4.60
C ARG A 264 24.26 8.85 4.01
N SER A 265 23.19 9.34 4.64
CA SER A 265 21.82 9.20 4.13
C SER A 265 21.64 9.86 2.76
N VAL A 266 22.23 11.03 2.54
CA VAL A 266 22.25 11.69 1.21
C VAL A 266 22.97 10.82 0.18
N HIS A 267 24.14 10.28 0.50
CA HIS A 267 24.88 9.40 -0.41
C HIS A 267 24.10 8.13 -0.76
N VAL A 268 23.49 7.49 0.23
CA VAL A 268 22.68 6.28 0.00
C VAL A 268 21.46 6.60 -0.86
N ALA A 269 20.76 7.70 -0.58
CA ALA A 269 19.60 8.11 -1.35
C ALA A 269 19.96 8.44 -2.81
N ALA A 270 21.04 9.18 -3.03
CA ALA A 270 21.51 9.51 -4.38
C ALA A 270 21.88 8.26 -5.19
N ARG A 271 22.55 7.26 -4.60
CA ARG A 271 22.89 6.00 -5.29
C ARG A 271 21.68 5.11 -5.57
N LYS A 272 20.61 5.21 -4.76
CA LYS A 272 19.35 4.51 -5.04
C LYS A 272 18.69 5.04 -6.31
N LEU A 273 18.78 6.35 -6.58
CA LEU A 273 18.22 6.99 -7.77
C LEU A 273 19.15 6.91 -8.99
N PHE A 274 20.46 7.08 -8.77
CA PHE A 274 21.48 7.12 -9.82
C PHE A 274 22.53 6.03 -9.55
N LYS A 275 22.31 4.82 -10.10
CA LYS A 275 23.14 3.63 -9.84
C LYS A 275 24.62 3.84 -10.18
N ASP A 276 24.93 4.64 -11.19
CA ASP A 276 26.29 4.93 -11.65
C ASP A 276 26.96 6.10 -10.90
N ALA A 277 26.29 6.67 -9.89
CA ALA A 277 26.83 7.78 -9.12
C ALA A 277 27.92 7.31 -8.15
N THR A 278 29.17 7.66 -8.43
CA THR A 278 30.30 7.43 -7.52
C THR A 278 30.24 8.35 -6.30
N ASP A 279 30.80 7.91 -5.18
CA ASP A 279 30.89 8.67 -3.94
C ASP A 279 31.61 10.01 -4.11
N ASP A 280 32.65 10.05 -4.94
CA ASP A 280 33.38 11.29 -5.23
C ASP A 280 32.54 12.32 -5.98
N LYS A 281 31.70 11.87 -6.93
CA LYS A 281 30.78 12.77 -7.65
C LYS A 281 29.71 13.34 -6.72
N ILE A 282 29.11 12.51 -5.87
CA ILE A 282 28.11 12.95 -4.88
C ILE A 282 28.76 13.91 -3.88
N LYS A 283 29.93 13.56 -3.35
CA LYS A 283 30.73 14.42 -2.46
C LYS A 283 31.04 15.78 -3.09
N GLY A 284 31.46 15.80 -4.35
CA GLY A 284 31.73 17.04 -5.08
C GLY A 284 30.52 17.96 -5.15
N LEU A 285 29.34 17.40 -5.42
CA LEU A 285 28.08 18.13 -5.47
C LEU A 285 27.64 18.63 -4.08
N THR A 286 27.72 17.79 -3.06
CA THR A 286 27.42 18.17 -1.66
C THR A 286 28.35 19.28 -1.19
N CYS A 287 29.64 19.19 -1.50
CA CYS A 287 30.64 20.20 -1.17
C CYS A 287 30.31 21.55 -1.85
N ASN A 288 30.02 21.53 -3.15
CA ASN A 288 29.64 22.73 -3.90
C ASN A 288 28.38 23.39 -3.33
N TRP A 289 27.39 22.59 -2.94
CA TRP A 289 26.18 23.09 -2.31
C TRP A 289 26.48 23.79 -0.96
N LEU A 290 27.30 23.20 -0.10
CA LEU A 290 27.70 23.81 1.18
C LEU A 290 28.50 25.10 0.99
N GLN A 291 29.43 25.11 0.03
CA GLN A 291 30.23 26.30 -0.30
C GLN A 291 29.37 27.50 -0.74
N GLN A 292 28.32 27.23 -1.51
CA GLN A 292 27.42 28.26 -2.03
C GLN A 292 26.35 28.72 -1.03
N ALA A 293 26.25 28.12 0.16
CA ALA A 293 25.18 28.43 1.12
C ALA A 293 25.10 29.92 1.48
N LYS A 294 26.24 30.55 1.79
CA LYS A 294 26.32 32.00 2.07
C LYS A 294 25.84 32.84 0.88
N THR A 295 26.28 32.50 -0.33
CA THR A 295 25.88 33.21 -1.56
C THR A 295 24.38 33.06 -1.83
N ARG A 296 23.81 31.86 -1.60
CA ARG A 296 22.37 31.64 -1.75
C ARG A 296 21.55 32.40 -0.72
N ARG A 297 21.98 32.42 0.55
CA ARG A 297 21.34 33.18 1.63
C ARG A 297 21.31 34.67 1.33
N THR A 298 22.48 35.27 1.14
CA THR A 298 22.61 36.70 0.82
C THR A 298 21.88 37.11 -0.45
N GLY A 299 21.86 36.23 -1.47
CA GLY A 299 21.07 36.45 -2.68
C GLY A 299 19.57 36.41 -2.46
N ARG A 300 19.07 35.57 -1.54
CA ARG A 300 17.65 35.52 -1.17
C ARG A 300 17.25 36.74 -0.35
N ASP A 301 18.09 37.17 0.60
CA ASP A 301 17.84 38.34 1.44
C ASP A 301 17.69 39.61 0.61
N LYS A 302 18.62 39.85 -0.34
CA LYS A 302 18.55 41.00 -1.27
C LYS A 302 17.30 41.00 -2.15
N ARG A 303 16.81 39.82 -2.56
CA ARG A 303 15.57 39.70 -3.36
C ARG A 303 14.35 40.05 -2.53
N HIS A 304 14.31 39.61 -1.27
CA HIS A 304 13.24 39.98 -0.35
C HIS A 304 13.23 41.48 -0.05
N GLU A 305 14.40 42.08 0.20
CA GLU A 305 14.55 43.51 0.42
C GLU A 305 14.04 44.34 -0.78
N ASN A 306 14.45 43.97 -1.99
CA ASN A 306 13.96 44.62 -3.21
C ASN A 306 12.44 44.46 -3.41
N GLN A 307 11.87 43.30 -3.06
CA GLN A 307 10.41 43.08 -3.14
C GLN A 307 9.63 43.90 -2.11
N SER A 308 10.11 44.04 -0.88
CA SER A 308 9.46 44.85 0.15
C SER A 308 9.52 46.35 -0.14
N VAL A 309 10.59 46.83 -0.77
CA VAL A 309 10.74 48.24 -1.20
C VAL A 309 9.80 48.59 -2.36
N THR A 310 9.41 47.63 -3.21
CA THR A 310 8.50 47.88 -4.34
C THR A 310 7.01 47.86 -3.94
N MET A 311 6.70 47.47 -2.70
CA MET A 311 5.32 47.32 -2.17
C MET A 311 4.95 48.39 -1.13
N THR A 312 5.82 49.37 -0.91
CA THR A 312 5.52 50.54 -0.06
C THR A 312 5.01 51.68 -0.95
N PRO A 313 3.86 52.33 -0.63
CA PRO A 313 3.25 53.38 -1.46
C PRO A 313 4.11 54.62 -1.63
#